data_AF-A0A369AT15-F1
#
_entry.id   AF-A0A369AT15-F1
#
_cell.length_a   1.000
_cell.length_b   1.000
_cell.length_c   1.000
_cell.angle_alpha   90.00
_cell.angle_beta   90.00
_cell.angle_gamma   90.00
#
_symmetry.space_group_name_H-M   'P 1'
#
loop_
_entity.id
_entity.type
_entity.pdbx_description
1 polymer ?
#
loop_
_entity_poly.entity_id
_entity_poly.type
_entity_poly.pdbx_seq_one_letter_code
_entity_poly.pdbx_strand_id
1 'polypeptide(L)'
;MPVPTSRTLHSQIRKNKPYMTQGTFQFQSSWKLGHLFIERGRLFFAIGQKRMLEIRLENISKIQIVKRKWLFGVSIRQLRICYGNSKEDKQAYIALAEPKKWQGIIEKNMTRMILERWGCNGTQSKPPSYT
;
A
#
# COMPACT_ATOMS: atom_id res chain seq x y z
N MET A 1 -35.20 51.75 -53.28
CA MET A 1 -34.18 52.77 -52.95
C MET A 1 -34.64 53.44 -51.67
N PRO A 2 -33.91 53.38 -50.54
CA PRO A 2 -32.48 53.72 -50.44
C PRO A 2 -31.57 52.68 -49.77
N VAL A 3 -30.29 53.06 -49.75
CA VAL A 3 -29.00 52.37 -49.54
C VAL A 3 -28.72 52.00 -48.07
N PRO A 4 -27.96 50.91 -47.80
CA PRO A 4 -27.51 50.57 -46.44
C PRO A 4 -26.32 51.44 -46.01
N THR A 5 -26.40 52.07 -44.84
CA THR A 5 -25.27 52.82 -44.25
C THR A 5 -24.49 51.95 -43.28
N SER A 6 -23.23 51.71 -43.65
CA SER A 6 -22.17 51.14 -42.84
C SER A 6 -21.99 51.86 -41.50
N ARG A 7 -21.90 51.11 -40.40
CA ARG A 7 -21.04 51.46 -39.26
C ARG A 7 -20.31 50.23 -38.75
N THR A 8 -19.07 50.09 -39.21
CA THR A 8 -18.00 49.35 -38.55
C THR A 8 -17.63 50.08 -37.26
N LEU A 9 -17.63 49.40 -36.11
CA LEU A 9 -16.93 49.87 -34.90
C LEU A 9 -16.37 48.67 -34.13
N HIS A 10 -15.07 48.47 -34.37
CA HIS A 10 -14.02 48.04 -33.44
C HIS A 10 -14.31 46.98 -32.36
N SER A 11 -13.76 45.79 -32.64
CA SER A 11 -12.89 44.99 -31.76
C SER A 11 -12.87 45.35 -30.27
N GLN A 12 -13.30 44.41 -29.41
CA GLN A 12 -12.48 43.95 -28.28
C GLN A 12 -12.75 42.47 -28.03
N ILE A 13 -12.01 41.62 -28.74
CA ILE A 13 -11.81 40.22 -28.36
C ILE A 13 -11.08 40.26 -27.01
N ARG A 14 -11.82 40.07 -25.91
CA ARG A 14 -11.21 39.81 -24.60
C ARG A 14 -10.45 38.49 -24.73
N LYS A 15 -9.12 38.61 -24.81
CA LYS A 15 -8.19 37.49 -24.69
C LYS A 15 -8.46 36.81 -23.34
N ASN A 16 -9.21 35.72 -23.36
CA ASN A 16 -9.21 34.78 -22.25
C ASN A 16 -7.80 34.18 -22.18
N LYS A 17 -6.95 34.78 -21.36
CA LYS A 17 -5.70 34.16 -20.93
C LYS A 17 -6.09 32.82 -20.29
N PRO A 18 -5.65 31.66 -20.81
CA PRO A 18 -5.73 30.45 -20.03
C PRO A 18 -4.84 30.69 -18.82
N TYR A 19 -5.44 30.75 -17.63
CA TYR A 19 -4.69 30.62 -16.40
C TYR A 19 -3.99 29.27 -16.49
N MET A 20 -2.66 29.28 -16.60
CA MET A 20 -1.85 28.13 -16.27
C MET A 20 -2.18 27.80 -14.83
N THR A 21 -3.02 26.79 -14.59
CA THR A 21 -3.01 26.08 -13.32
C THR A 21 -1.64 25.42 -13.24
N GLN A 22 -0.69 26.11 -12.59
CA GLN A 22 0.49 25.47 -12.03
C GLN A 22 0.00 24.25 -11.26
N GLY A 23 0.57 23.10 -11.61
CA GLY A 23 0.13 21.79 -11.15
C GLY A 23 -0.12 21.81 -9.65
N THR A 24 -1.36 21.50 -9.26
CA THR A 24 -1.70 21.33 -7.85
C THR A 24 -1.08 20.01 -7.41
N PHE A 25 0.06 20.08 -6.72
CA PHE A 25 0.57 18.94 -5.94
C PHE A 25 -0.42 18.70 -4.79
N GLN A 26 -1.46 17.90 -5.03
CA GLN A 26 -2.36 17.45 -3.96
C GLN A 26 -1.67 16.34 -3.17
N PHE A 27 -0.98 16.70 -2.10
CA PHE A 27 -0.57 15.75 -1.06
C PHE A 27 -1.79 15.43 -0.19
N GLN A 28 -2.53 14.38 -0.55
CA GLN A 28 -3.68 13.91 0.23
C GLN A 28 -3.27 12.70 1.07
N SER A 29 -2.85 12.93 2.32
CA SER A 29 -2.68 11.86 3.30
C SER A 29 -3.95 11.77 4.15
N SER A 30 -4.81 10.80 3.85
CA SER A 30 -5.92 10.45 4.74
C SER A 30 -5.57 9.19 5.52
N TRP A 31 -5.75 9.26 6.83
CA TRP A 31 -5.82 8.06 7.66
C TRP A 31 -7.05 7.27 7.25
N LYS A 32 -6.87 5.97 7.04
CA LYS A 32 -7.96 5.09 6.68
C LYS A 32 -8.13 4.03 7.75
N LEU A 33 -9.33 3.95 8.31
CA LEU A 33 -9.70 2.91 9.25
C LEU A 33 -10.09 1.64 8.49
N GLY A 34 -9.59 0.50 8.93
CA GLY A 34 -9.83 -0.78 8.27
C GLY A 34 -9.29 -1.93 9.11
N HIS A 35 -9.28 -3.10 8.50
CA HIS A 35 -8.90 -4.35 9.15
C HIS A 35 -7.66 -4.95 8.49
N LEU A 36 -6.74 -5.43 9.31
CA LEU A 36 -5.56 -6.16 8.87
C LEU A 36 -5.83 -7.66 9.01
N PHE A 37 -5.49 -8.42 7.97
CA PHE A 37 -5.69 -9.86 7.92
C PHE A 37 -4.42 -10.56 7.44
N ILE A 38 -4.24 -11.81 7.89
CA ILE A 38 -3.26 -12.74 7.34
C ILE A 38 -4.02 -13.96 6.86
N GLU A 39 -3.90 -14.29 5.58
CA GLU A 39 -4.55 -15.46 5.00
C GLU A 39 -3.68 -16.02 3.88
N ARG A 40 -3.54 -17.36 3.81
CA ARG A 40 -2.86 -18.07 2.70
C ARG A 40 -1.48 -17.49 2.35
N GLY A 41 -0.67 -17.15 3.35
CA GLY A 41 0.66 -16.59 3.16
C GLY A 41 0.69 -15.15 2.63
N ARG A 42 -0.43 -14.42 2.76
CA ARG A 42 -0.55 -13.00 2.40
C ARG A 42 -1.02 -12.18 3.58
N LEU A 43 -0.46 -11.00 3.72
CA LEU A 43 -0.93 -9.95 4.60
C LEU A 43 -1.76 -8.96 3.76
N PHE A 44 -2.97 -8.64 4.17
CA PHE A 44 -3.76 -7.62 3.47
C PHE A 44 -4.52 -6.70 4.43
N PHE A 45 -4.63 -5.44 4.03
CA PHE A 45 -5.41 -4.43 4.72
C PHE A 45 -6.66 -4.12 3.88
N ALA A 46 -7.84 -4.21 4.49
CA ALA A 46 -9.11 -3.98 3.82
C ALA A 46 -9.96 -2.94 4.53
N ILE A 47 -10.75 -2.20 3.74
CA ILE A 47 -11.73 -1.21 4.21
C ILE A 47 -13.07 -1.59 3.58
N GLY A 48 -14.04 -1.97 4.41
CA GLY A 48 -15.26 -2.61 3.92
C GLY A 48 -14.91 -3.85 3.09
N GLN A 49 -15.40 -3.91 1.85
CA GLN A 49 -15.09 -5.01 0.92
C GLN A 49 -13.84 -4.79 0.06
N LYS A 50 -13.18 -3.63 0.16
CA LYS A 50 -12.05 -3.27 -0.71
C LYS A 50 -10.72 -3.61 -0.05
N ARG A 51 -9.90 -4.42 -0.73
CA ARG A 51 -8.48 -4.62 -0.36
C ARG A 51 -7.67 -3.40 -0.80
N MET A 52 -7.05 -2.74 0.17
CA MET A 52 -6.28 -1.51 -0.02
C MET A 52 -4.78 -1.78 -0.12
N LEU A 53 -4.31 -2.84 0.53
CA LEU A 53 -2.93 -3.29 0.51
C LEU A 53 -2.94 -4.82 0.53
N GLU A 54 -2.12 -5.44 -0.30
CA GLU A 54 -1.89 -6.88 -0.30
C GLU A 54 -0.40 -7.14 -0.49
N ILE A 55 0.20 -7.88 0.45
CA ILE A 55 1.63 -8.18 0.50
C ILE A 55 1.78 -9.68 0.69
N ARG A 56 2.52 -10.34 -0.18
CA ARG A 56 2.92 -11.73 0.08
C ARG A 56 3.95 -11.77 1.18
N LEU A 57 3.81 -12.66 2.15
CA LEU A 57 4.71 -12.74 3.29
C LEU A 57 6.16 -13.03 2.87
N GLU A 58 6.36 -13.78 1.78
CA GLU A 58 7.67 -14.05 1.17
C GLU A 58 8.40 -12.80 0.68
N ASN A 59 7.68 -11.72 0.36
CA ASN A 59 8.25 -10.48 -0.14
C ASN A 59 8.55 -9.49 0.98
N ILE A 60 8.27 -9.84 2.24
CA ILE A 60 8.55 -8.98 3.39
C ILE A 60 10.03 -9.13 3.75
N SER A 61 10.79 -8.04 3.58
CA SER A 61 12.21 -8.00 3.92
C SER A 61 12.45 -7.55 5.36
N LYS A 62 11.56 -6.71 5.91
CA LYS A 62 11.72 -6.16 7.25
C LYS A 62 10.40 -5.74 7.88
N ILE A 63 10.25 -6.00 9.17
CA ILE A 63 9.15 -5.52 10.00
C ILE A 63 9.74 -4.71 11.16
N GLN A 64 9.20 -3.53 11.42
CA GLN A 64 9.64 -2.67 12.52
C GLN A 64 8.46 -1.98 13.17
N ILE A 65 8.53 -1.78 14.49
CA ILE A 65 7.59 -0.92 15.19
C ILE A 65 8.18 0.47 15.26
N VAL A 66 7.52 1.44 14.64
CA VAL A 66 7.94 2.84 14.61
C VAL A 66 6.96 3.64 15.46
N LYS A 67 7.49 4.46 16.37
CA LYS A 67 6.72 5.45 17.10
C LYS A 67 6.62 6.69 16.21
N ARG A 68 5.43 7.02 15.70
CA ARG A 68 5.21 8.28 14.97
C ARG A 68 4.48 9.29 15.86
N LYS A 69 4.62 10.58 15.48
CA LYS A 69 4.05 11.74 16.18
C LYS A 69 2.54 11.56 16.46
N TRP A 70 2.09 12.36 17.41
CA TRP A 70 0.77 12.38 18.01
C TRP A 70 -0.36 12.36 16.97
N LEU A 71 -1.28 11.41 17.10
CA LEU A 71 -2.55 11.37 16.39
C LEU A 71 -3.64 11.60 17.43
N PHE A 72 -4.43 12.66 17.25
CA PHE A 72 -5.48 13.06 18.19
C PHE A 72 -5.03 13.17 19.66
N GLY A 73 -3.85 13.72 19.92
CA GLY A 73 -3.42 13.83 21.33
C GLY A 73 -2.82 12.53 21.90
N VAL A 74 -2.59 11.49 21.10
CA VAL A 74 -2.08 10.20 21.58
C VAL A 74 -0.87 9.75 20.75
N SER A 75 0.16 9.21 21.43
CA SER A 75 1.28 8.59 20.72
C SER A 75 0.86 7.25 20.13
N ILE A 76 0.86 7.17 18.80
CA ILE A 76 0.51 5.94 18.09
C ILE A 76 1.78 5.21 17.64
N ARG A 77 1.82 3.91 17.96
CA ARG A 77 2.82 2.98 17.42
C ARG A 77 2.30 2.40 16.12
N GLN A 78 3.15 2.37 15.11
CA GLN A 78 2.84 1.87 13.79
C GLN A 78 3.73 0.70 13.45
N LEU A 79 3.16 -0.27 12.76
CA LEU A 79 3.90 -1.33 12.13
C LEU A 79 4.39 -0.82 10.76
N ARG A 80 5.71 -0.69 10.61
CA ARG A 80 6.38 -0.44 9.34
C ARG A 80 6.73 -1.78 8.72
N ILE A 81 6.27 -2.00 7.51
CA ILE A 81 6.52 -3.21 6.72
C ILE A 81 7.27 -2.78 5.47
N CYS A 82 8.52 -3.23 5.36
CA CYS A 82 9.29 -3.12 4.13
C CYS A 82 9.05 -4.38 3.32
N TYR A 83 8.64 -4.21 2.06
CA TYR A 83 8.31 -5.31 1.18
C TYR A 83 8.65 -4.94 -0.25
N GLY A 84 9.06 -5.92 -1.04
CA GLY A 84 9.57 -5.64 -2.38
C GLY A 84 10.22 -6.86 -3.01
N ASN A 85 10.46 -6.76 -4.30
CA ASN A 85 11.38 -7.67 -4.99
C ASN A 85 12.70 -6.93 -5.21
N SER A 86 13.73 -7.63 -5.68
CA SER A 86 15.11 -7.13 -5.90
C SER A 86 15.27 -5.80 -6.67
N LYS A 87 14.20 -5.23 -7.22
CA LYS A 87 14.19 -3.97 -7.98
C LYS A 87 13.51 -2.79 -7.28
N GLU A 88 12.61 -3.02 -6.31
CA GLU A 88 11.87 -1.93 -5.65
C GLU A 88 11.49 -2.29 -4.20
N ASP A 89 12.05 -1.55 -3.24
CA ASP A 89 11.64 -1.61 -1.83
C ASP A 89 10.49 -0.64 -1.56
N LYS A 90 9.32 -1.20 -1.26
CA LYS A 90 8.12 -0.47 -0.85
C LYS A 90 7.97 -0.51 0.66
N GLN A 91 7.25 0.48 1.19
CA GLN A 91 7.01 0.59 2.63
C GLN A 91 5.54 0.86 2.91
N ALA A 92 4.98 0.11 3.84
CA ALA A 92 3.64 0.34 4.38
C ALA A 92 3.75 0.69 5.86
N TYR A 93 2.93 1.64 6.30
CA TYR A 93 2.80 2.05 7.70
C TYR A 93 1.36 1.82 8.13
N ILE A 94 1.18 0.95 9.13
CA ILE A 94 -0.15 0.56 9.62
C ILE A 94 -0.22 0.85 11.11
N ALA A 95 -1.14 1.71 11.53
CA ALA A 95 -1.45 1.91 12.94
C ALA A 95 -2.28 0.71 13.44
N LEU A 96 -1.83 0.10 14.53
CA LEU A 96 -2.48 -1.09 15.12
C LEU A 96 -2.57 -0.90 16.63
N ALA A 97 -3.62 -1.44 17.26
CA ALA A 97 -3.77 -1.43 18.71
C ALA A 97 -2.61 -2.20 19.41
N GLU A 98 -2.23 -3.35 18.85
CA GLU A 98 -1.20 -4.24 19.42
C GLU A 98 -0.10 -4.56 18.38
N PRO A 99 0.76 -3.59 18.02
CA PRO A 99 1.73 -3.78 16.93
C PRO A 99 2.78 -4.85 17.22
N LYS A 100 3.13 -5.08 18.49
CA LYS A 100 4.05 -6.16 18.91
C LYS A 100 3.47 -7.55 18.67
N LYS A 101 2.20 -7.75 19.01
CA LYS A 101 1.50 -9.02 18.76
C LYS A 101 1.41 -9.30 17.27
N TRP A 102 1.06 -8.29 16.48
CA TRP A 102 1.02 -8.40 15.03
C TRP A 102 2.38 -8.73 14.41
N GLN A 103 3.45 -8.09 14.85
CA GLN A 103 4.81 -8.43 14.42
C GLN A 103 5.10 -9.92 14.65
N GLY A 104 4.90 -10.42 15.87
CA GLY A 104 5.15 -11.84 16.20
C GLY A 104 4.27 -12.81 15.42
N ILE A 105 3.01 -12.46 15.14
CA ILE A 105 2.14 -13.28 14.29
C ILE A 105 2.67 -13.33 12.85
N ILE A 106 3.08 -12.20 12.27
CA ILE A 106 3.59 -12.16 10.91
C ILE A 106 4.89 -12.98 10.81
N GLU A 107 5.83 -12.77 11.73
CA GLU A 107 7.10 -13.52 11.78
C GLU A 107 6.86 -15.03 11.92
N LYS A 108 5.95 -15.45 12.82
CA LYS A 108 5.58 -16.86 12.98
C LYS A 108 5.02 -17.46 11.69
N ASN A 109 4.19 -16.71 10.96
CA ASN A 109 3.63 -17.18 9.68
C ASN A 109 4.71 -17.26 8.59
N MET A 110 5.64 -16.31 8.53
CA MET A 110 6.79 -16.36 7.63
C MET A 110 7.67 -17.59 7.90
N THR A 111 8.00 -17.85 9.17
CA THR A 111 8.78 -19.04 9.57
C THR A 111 8.05 -20.33 9.21
N ARG A 112 6.73 -20.42 9.45
CA ARG A 112 5.94 -21.58 9.05
C ARG A 112 6.01 -21.82 7.54
N MET A 113 5.87 -20.77 6.72
CA MET A 113 5.96 -20.89 5.26
C MET A 113 7.34 -21.38 4.80
N ILE A 114 8.40 -20.95 5.47
CA ILE A 114 9.75 -21.44 5.20
C ILE A 114 9.79 -22.94 5.53
N LEU A 115 9.43 -23.35 6.74
CA LEU A 115 9.45 -24.76 7.16
C LEU A 115 8.64 -25.67 6.22
N GLU A 116 7.44 -25.26 5.80
CA GLU A 116 6.61 -26.00 4.84
C GLU A 116 7.30 -26.18 3.48
N ARG A 117 8.10 -25.20 3.02
CA ARG A 117 8.89 -25.32 1.78
C ARG A 117 10.05 -26.30 1.91
N TRP A 118 10.72 -26.32 3.06
CA TRP A 118 11.89 -27.19 3.27
C TRP A 118 11.49 -28.62 3.68
N GLY A 119 10.31 -28.83 4.26
CA GLY A 119 9.81 -30.13 4.72
C GLY A 119 9.49 -31.16 3.63
N CYS A 120 9.44 -30.76 2.36
CA CYS A 120 9.08 -31.65 1.24
C CYS A 120 10.26 -32.15 0.40
N ASN A 121 11.51 -31.85 0.77
CA ASN A 121 12.70 -32.31 0.04
C ASN A 121 13.30 -33.62 0.59
N GLY A 122 12.65 -34.26 1.57
CA GLY A 122 12.98 -35.59 2.05
C GLY A 122 12.34 -36.66 1.16
N THR A 123 13.09 -37.13 0.17
CA THR A 123 12.84 -38.38 -0.55
C THR A 123 12.40 -39.49 0.40
N GLN A 124 11.22 -40.08 0.16
CA GLN A 124 10.91 -41.40 0.70
C GLN A 124 11.86 -42.40 0.03
N SER A 125 13.02 -42.66 0.63
CA SER A 125 13.75 -43.89 0.34
C SER A 125 12.90 -45.04 0.90
N LYS A 126 12.25 -45.78 0.00
CA LYS A 126 11.69 -47.09 0.35
C LYS A 126 12.80 -47.90 1.03
N PRO A 127 12.58 -48.46 2.24
CA PRO A 127 13.54 -49.39 2.80
C PRO A 127 13.60 -50.63 1.88
N PRO A 128 14.80 -51.19 1.63
CA PRO A 128 14.94 -52.39 0.83
C PRO A 128 14.15 -53.53 1.49
N SER A 129 13.18 -54.06 0.75
CA SER A 129 12.50 -55.30 1.12
C SER A 129 13.49 -56.43 0.90
N TYR A 130 14.02 -56.99 2.00
CA TYR A 130 14.74 -58.25 1.95
C TYR A 130 13.69 -59.37 2.05
N THR A 131 13.49 -60.07 0.93
CA THR A 131 12.90 -61.41 0.85
C THR A 131 13.75 -62.43 1.60
#